data_AF-E6UGH2-F1
#
_entry.id   AF-E6UGH2-F1
#
_cell.length_a   1.000
_cell.length_b   1.000
_cell.length_c   1.000
_cell.angle_alpha   90.00
_cell.angle_beta   90.00
_cell.angle_gamma   90.00
#
_symmetry.space_group_name_H-M   'P 1'
#
loop_
_entity.id
_entity.type
_entity.pdbx_description
1 polymer ?
#
loop_
_entity_poly.entity_id
_entity_poly.type
_entity_poly.pdbx_seq_one_letter_code
_entity_poly.pdbx_strand_id
1 'polypeptide(L)'
;MIEFKADNIFSDGMILQRDAENFITGSGEGEMTLTLERDDRICGRSRIAADGRWRIAVPAGKADCMPYTIKIRCGNMMQVISDVLFGDVFHITGQSNMELPLNRTYDPFKGDVPVPEEELIREFRVPIELCFEAGKESTTFSDGSWVRACDDKDLNISAAGYYFAKKLFKETGVPIGLVNTSAGGSAIEGRIPAEVCREFHELDPVTDMVTAKGYMENTLAEGEKTEREWNEYVESRDKIGKDIIAGRYPECSKCTVPLWVNDLPDVNDFSGRIWFWKEFDIPEGSDLTDAILILGTLVDADMTYVNGVNVGETTYLYPPRYYRIPKGLLKTGVNRIAVRLDINSGAGGFTEGKRFCVKLGEQIIGLEGEWSYSIAVKAPRRGIVEFLPSKELAVYAHMTAPAYRLPFKGMLVYQGETNCGNADIYDGLFRRFVEYYRQRCGYNIPVVSVQLPNWTPGGEGWVKIRQKQLECCNIPDTTMAVTLGMGENNDLHPIDKESVGDALCDCVLRLIYGRGDPRPVDPTDIRRTSEGILVAFREEVRLTDKNTRYFEVHTPDGWAPVNVRESRGGLLLDCSAENADKVRYAWLPDADSPAAEGVSGRLVPTFESAI
;
A
#
# COMPACT_ATOMS: atom_id res chain seq x y z
N MET A 1 -34.28 -1.85 23.53
CA MET A 1 -34.35 -3.13 22.81
C MET A 1 -32.93 -3.61 22.71
N ILE A 2 -32.58 -4.75 23.31
CA ILE A 2 -31.25 -5.31 23.11
C ILE A 2 -31.24 -5.96 21.73
N GLU A 3 -30.39 -5.43 20.87
CA GLU A 3 -30.30 -5.79 19.46
C GLU A 3 -29.37 -7.00 19.33
N PHE A 4 -29.92 -8.10 18.80
CA PHE A 4 -29.14 -9.25 18.37
C PHE A 4 -28.44 -8.90 17.05
N LYS A 5 -27.09 -8.98 17.00
CA LYS A 5 -26.33 -8.61 15.81
C LYS A 5 -25.03 -9.41 15.68
N ALA A 6 -24.76 -9.93 14.47
CA ALA A 6 -23.44 -10.45 14.11
C ALA A 6 -22.41 -9.31 13.97
N ASP A 7 -21.14 -9.62 14.24
CA ASP A 7 -20.04 -8.70 14.01
C ASP A 7 -20.00 -8.26 12.52
N ASN A 8 -19.59 -7.02 12.24
CA ASN A 8 -19.78 -6.39 10.92
C ASN A 8 -19.11 -7.12 9.75
N ILE A 9 -18.02 -7.86 10.02
CA ILE A 9 -17.36 -8.68 9.00
C ILE A 9 -18.24 -9.82 8.49
N PHE A 10 -19.22 -10.27 9.28
CA PHE A 10 -20.19 -11.27 8.87
C PHE A 10 -21.40 -10.58 8.24
N SER A 11 -21.20 -10.12 7.02
CA SER A 11 -22.18 -9.36 6.22
C SER A 11 -22.31 -9.94 4.80
N ASP A 12 -23.29 -9.43 4.06
CA ASP A 12 -23.59 -9.89 2.70
C ASP A 12 -22.35 -9.82 1.81
N GLY A 13 -22.16 -10.82 0.95
CA GLY A 13 -21.01 -10.87 0.05
C GLY A 13 -19.73 -11.44 0.69
N MET A 14 -19.75 -11.87 1.95
CA MET A 14 -18.53 -12.42 2.58
C MET A 14 -18.03 -13.72 1.93
N ILE A 15 -16.73 -13.97 2.10
CA ILE A 15 -16.10 -15.26 1.77
C ILE A 15 -15.57 -15.88 3.06
N LEU A 16 -15.99 -17.11 3.34
CA LEU A 16 -15.51 -17.92 4.44
C LEU A 16 -14.35 -18.81 3.99
N GLN A 17 -13.40 -19.09 4.88
CA GLN A 17 -12.26 -19.94 4.58
C GLN A 17 -12.72 -21.37 4.33
N ARG A 18 -12.47 -21.90 3.14
CA ARG A 18 -12.73 -23.30 2.80
C ARG A 18 -11.84 -24.25 3.57
N ASP A 19 -12.26 -25.50 3.69
CA ASP A 19 -11.51 -26.60 4.28
C ASP A 19 -11.06 -26.32 5.74
N ALA A 20 -11.71 -25.35 6.41
CA ALA A 20 -11.46 -24.96 7.79
C ALA A 20 -12.79 -24.71 8.52
N GLU A 21 -12.79 -24.90 9.84
CA GLU A 21 -13.93 -24.51 10.66
C GLU A 21 -13.99 -22.98 10.77
N ASN A 22 -15.13 -22.40 10.42
CA ASN A 22 -15.36 -20.96 10.52
C ASN A 22 -16.24 -20.68 11.73
N PHE A 23 -16.18 -19.45 12.22
CA PHE A 23 -17.01 -19.03 13.36
C PHE A 23 -17.60 -17.68 13.08
N ILE A 24 -18.93 -17.59 13.19
CA ILE A 24 -19.62 -16.31 13.21
C ILE A 24 -19.73 -15.88 14.66
N THR A 25 -19.42 -14.63 14.94
CA THR A 25 -19.50 -14.03 16.27
C THR A 25 -20.38 -12.79 16.26
N GLY A 26 -20.82 -12.35 17.44
CA GLY A 26 -21.61 -11.14 17.59
C GLY A 26 -21.99 -10.85 19.04
N SER A 27 -22.94 -9.94 19.22
CA SER A 27 -23.51 -9.55 20.51
C SER A 27 -25.04 -9.75 20.58
N GLY A 28 -25.58 -9.85 21.79
CA GLY A 28 -27.02 -9.93 22.05
C GLY A 28 -27.36 -10.38 23.49
N GLU A 29 -28.64 -10.63 23.77
CA GLU A 29 -29.15 -11.21 25.02
C GLU A 29 -30.21 -12.29 24.76
N GLY A 30 -30.31 -13.32 25.64
CA GLY A 30 -31.26 -14.45 25.53
C GLY A 30 -30.68 -15.80 25.08
N GLU A 31 -31.54 -16.78 24.79
CA GLU A 31 -31.16 -18.08 24.21
C GLU A 31 -31.23 -18.04 22.66
N MET A 32 -30.21 -18.57 21.96
CA MET A 32 -30.06 -18.48 20.50
C MET A 32 -30.17 -19.83 19.78
N THR A 33 -30.48 -19.80 18.48
CA THR A 33 -30.34 -20.94 17.56
C THR A 33 -29.99 -20.43 16.16
N LEU A 34 -28.75 -20.64 15.69
CA LEU A 34 -28.39 -20.37 14.28
C LEU A 34 -28.92 -21.48 13.37
N THR A 35 -29.23 -21.16 12.12
CA THR A 35 -29.51 -22.13 11.06
C THR A 35 -28.78 -21.72 9.77
N LEU A 36 -27.88 -22.56 9.26
CA LEU A 36 -27.14 -22.29 8.02
C LEU A 36 -27.84 -22.99 6.86
N GLU A 37 -28.77 -22.32 6.20
CA GLU A 37 -29.56 -22.93 5.12
C GLU A 37 -28.85 -22.79 3.78
N ARG A 38 -28.09 -23.82 3.35
CA ARG A 38 -27.81 -24.00 1.91
C ARG A 38 -28.91 -24.78 1.20
N ASP A 39 -29.63 -25.60 1.97
CA ASP A 39 -30.71 -26.51 1.53
C ASP A 39 -31.73 -26.75 2.67
N ASP A 40 -32.08 -25.71 3.44
CA ASP A 40 -32.90 -25.82 4.67
C ASP A 40 -32.32 -26.72 5.79
N ARG A 41 -30.99 -26.90 5.82
CA ARG A 41 -30.29 -27.69 6.85
C ARG A 41 -29.87 -26.84 8.05
N ILE A 42 -30.06 -27.36 9.26
CA ILE A 42 -29.51 -26.76 10.49
C ILE A 42 -28.05 -27.20 10.65
N CYS A 43 -27.10 -26.27 10.58
CA CYS A 43 -25.66 -26.61 10.64
C CYS A 43 -24.96 -26.24 11.96
N GLY A 44 -25.66 -25.65 12.95
CA GLY A 44 -25.08 -25.35 14.26
C GLY A 44 -26.09 -24.82 15.26
N ARG A 45 -25.81 -24.92 16.57
CA ARG A 45 -26.55 -24.25 17.66
C ARG A 45 -25.56 -23.68 18.66
N SER A 46 -25.87 -22.54 19.27
CA SER A 46 -25.03 -21.91 20.29
C SER A 46 -25.87 -21.09 21.26
N ARG A 47 -25.30 -20.73 22.41
CA ARG A 47 -25.92 -19.87 23.42
C ARG A 47 -25.08 -18.60 23.60
N ILE A 48 -25.73 -17.51 23.98
CA ILE A 48 -25.06 -16.27 24.36
C ILE A 48 -24.41 -16.46 25.72
N ALA A 49 -23.15 -16.06 25.82
CA ALA A 49 -22.42 -16.04 27.08
C ALA A 49 -22.90 -14.89 27.98
N ALA A 50 -22.50 -14.93 29.26
CA ALA A 50 -22.90 -13.94 30.26
C ALA A 50 -22.35 -12.53 29.98
N ASP A 51 -21.33 -12.41 29.15
CA ASP A 51 -20.74 -11.14 28.67
C ASP A 51 -21.50 -10.55 27.47
N GLY A 52 -22.61 -11.17 27.06
CA GLY A 52 -23.42 -10.75 25.91
C GLY A 52 -22.81 -11.13 24.55
N ARG A 53 -21.70 -11.88 24.51
CA ARG A 53 -21.08 -12.36 23.28
C ARG A 53 -21.59 -13.74 22.91
N TRP A 54 -21.62 -14.02 21.61
CA TRP A 54 -21.92 -15.34 21.10
C TRP A 54 -20.97 -15.72 19.97
N ARG A 55 -20.83 -17.03 19.78
CA ARG A 55 -20.02 -17.63 18.73
C ARG A 55 -20.71 -18.89 18.25
N ILE A 56 -20.71 -19.13 16.95
CA ILE A 56 -21.34 -20.31 16.35
C ILE A 56 -20.46 -20.85 15.24
N ALA A 57 -20.18 -22.15 15.30
CA ALA A 57 -19.45 -22.85 14.27
C ALA A 57 -20.25 -22.91 12.96
N VAL A 58 -19.56 -22.64 11.87
CA VAL A 58 -19.99 -22.91 10.50
C VAL A 58 -19.14 -24.07 10.02
N PRO A 59 -19.73 -25.22 9.67
CA PRO A 59 -18.98 -26.39 9.24
C PRO A 59 -18.06 -26.07 8.06
N ALA A 60 -16.92 -26.77 8.00
CA ALA A 60 -15.98 -26.64 6.90
C ALA A 60 -16.68 -26.96 5.56
N GLY A 61 -16.65 -25.98 4.65
CA GLY A 61 -17.14 -26.11 3.28
C GLY A 61 -15.98 -26.27 2.31
N LYS A 62 -16.23 -26.95 1.18
CA LYS A 62 -15.31 -26.93 0.04
C LYS A 62 -15.42 -25.59 -0.70
N ALA A 63 -14.42 -25.27 -1.51
CA ALA A 63 -14.51 -24.17 -2.46
C ALA A 63 -15.77 -24.29 -3.31
N ASP A 64 -16.50 -23.19 -3.46
CA ASP A 64 -17.72 -23.16 -4.24
C ASP A 64 -18.01 -21.76 -4.76
N CYS A 65 -18.25 -21.63 -6.06
CA CYS A 65 -18.60 -20.37 -6.71
C CYS A 65 -20.10 -20.04 -6.61
N MET A 66 -20.92 -20.95 -6.07
CA MET A 66 -22.36 -20.72 -5.86
C MET A 66 -22.64 -20.20 -4.45
N PRO A 67 -23.32 -19.04 -4.31
CA PRO A 67 -23.56 -18.43 -3.01
C PRO A 67 -24.47 -19.24 -2.09
N TYR A 68 -24.21 -19.14 -0.79
CA TYR A 68 -25.00 -19.63 0.32
C TYR A 68 -25.80 -18.49 0.96
N THR A 69 -26.82 -18.84 1.76
CA THR A 69 -27.48 -17.92 2.69
C THR A 69 -27.35 -18.45 4.12
N ILE A 70 -27.01 -17.57 5.06
CA ILE A 70 -26.93 -17.88 6.49
C ILE A 70 -28.08 -17.19 7.20
N LYS A 71 -28.85 -17.91 8.02
CA LYS A 71 -29.95 -17.35 8.82
C LYS A 71 -29.71 -17.57 10.32
N ILE A 72 -29.45 -16.51 11.06
CA ILE A 72 -29.19 -16.59 12.50
C ILE A 72 -30.46 -16.20 13.26
N ARG A 73 -31.02 -17.12 14.06
CA ARG A 73 -32.25 -16.86 14.83
C ARG A 73 -31.98 -16.73 16.33
N CYS A 74 -32.67 -15.80 16.97
CA CYS A 74 -32.65 -15.60 18.41
C CYS A 74 -34.07 -15.28 18.88
N GLY A 75 -34.78 -16.26 19.45
CA GLY A 75 -36.22 -16.14 19.69
C GLY A 75 -36.99 -15.80 18.39
N ASN A 76 -37.65 -14.65 18.36
CA ASN A 76 -38.40 -14.16 17.18
C ASN A 76 -37.55 -13.29 16.23
N MET A 77 -36.30 -12.98 16.59
CA MET A 77 -35.39 -12.20 15.75
C MET A 77 -34.65 -13.11 14.76
N MET A 78 -34.38 -12.61 13.56
CA MET A 78 -33.62 -13.30 12.54
C MET A 78 -32.72 -12.30 11.80
N GLN A 79 -31.43 -12.63 11.70
CA GLN A 79 -30.50 -11.96 10.80
C GLN A 79 -30.22 -12.88 9.61
N VAL A 80 -30.26 -12.33 8.40
CA VAL A 80 -29.95 -13.05 7.16
C VAL A 80 -28.67 -12.47 6.59
N ILE A 81 -27.71 -13.32 6.24
CA ILE A 81 -26.49 -12.98 5.53
C ILE A 81 -26.53 -13.72 4.20
N SER A 82 -26.55 -12.97 3.11
CA SER A 82 -26.72 -13.47 1.74
C SER A 82 -25.40 -13.44 0.98
N ASP A 83 -25.36 -14.13 -0.16
CA ASP A 83 -24.20 -14.14 -1.05
C ASP A 83 -22.89 -14.56 -0.35
N VAL A 84 -22.95 -15.65 0.42
CA VAL A 84 -21.79 -16.18 1.13
C VAL A 84 -21.07 -17.23 0.30
N LEU A 85 -19.77 -17.10 0.09
CA LEU A 85 -18.96 -18.12 -0.60
C LEU A 85 -18.03 -18.85 0.38
N PHE A 86 -17.56 -20.03 -0.04
CA PHE A 86 -16.39 -20.68 0.57
C PHE A 86 -15.23 -20.60 -0.42
N GLY A 87 -14.11 -20.05 0.03
CA GLY A 87 -12.96 -19.74 -0.80
C GLY A 87 -11.66 -19.69 -0.01
N ASP A 88 -10.58 -19.22 -0.63
CA ASP A 88 -9.34 -18.94 0.09
C ASP A 88 -9.33 -17.49 0.55
N VAL A 89 -9.27 -17.30 1.87
CA VAL A 89 -9.33 -15.98 2.52
C VAL A 89 -7.93 -15.60 3.00
N PHE A 90 -7.44 -14.45 2.58
CA PHE A 90 -6.12 -13.93 2.94
C PHE A 90 -6.26 -12.70 3.82
N HIS A 91 -5.39 -12.62 4.84
CA HIS A 91 -5.19 -11.38 5.59
C HIS A 91 -4.16 -10.54 4.86
N ILE A 92 -4.55 -9.38 4.34
CA ILE A 92 -3.61 -8.44 3.73
C ILE A 92 -3.39 -7.26 4.69
N THR A 93 -2.11 -6.94 4.93
CA THR A 93 -1.72 -5.96 5.95
C THR A 93 -0.40 -5.27 5.58
N GLY A 94 -0.04 -4.25 6.36
CA GLY A 94 1.13 -3.41 6.13
C GLY A 94 0.73 -1.95 5.95
N GLN A 95 1.43 -1.22 5.10
CA GLN A 95 1.24 0.23 4.98
C GLN A 95 0.72 0.63 3.60
N SER A 96 1.08 1.84 3.17
CA SER A 96 0.49 2.52 2.02
C SER A 96 0.56 1.71 0.72
N ASN A 97 1.62 0.93 0.48
CA ASN A 97 1.72 0.09 -0.72
C ASN A 97 0.78 -1.13 -0.73
N MET A 98 0.37 -1.66 0.42
CA MET A 98 -0.72 -2.66 0.51
C MET A 98 -2.09 -1.97 0.47
N GLU A 99 -2.24 -0.82 1.11
CA GLU A 99 -3.51 -0.10 1.18
C GLU A 99 -3.95 0.48 -0.16
N LEU A 100 -2.96 0.87 -0.98
CA LEU A 100 -3.13 1.67 -2.19
C LEU A 100 -4.32 1.19 -3.04
N PRO A 101 -5.38 2.01 -3.20
CA PRO A 101 -6.54 1.64 -3.99
C PRO A 101 -6.21 1.52 -5.48
N LEU A 102 -6.96 0.68 -6.20
CA LEU A 102 -6.84 0.50 -7.65
C LEU A 102 -6.96 1.83 -8.41
N ASN A 103 -7.85 2.75 -8.02
CA ASN A 103 -7.98 4.07 -8.68
C ASN A 103 -6.67 4.88 -8.70
N ARG A 104 -5.76 4.64 -7.76
CA ARG A 104 -4.44 5.30 -7.70
C ARG A 104 -3.38 4.64 -8.58
N THR A 105 -3.67 3.47 -9.11
CA THR A 105 -2.77 2.72 -10.02
C THR A 105 -3.39 2.44 -11.39
N TYR A 106 -4.67 2.76 -11.53
CA TYR A 106 -5.40 2.66 -12.77
C TYR A 106 -4.78 3.57 -13.82
N ASP A 107 -4.39 2.98 -14.96
CA ASP A 107 -3.95 3.74 -16.12
C ASP A 107 -5.18 4.02 -17.01
N PRO A 108 -5.68 5.27 -17.10
CA PRO A 108 -6.84 5.63 -17.91
C PRO A 108 -6.66 5.37 -19.42
N PHE A 109 -5.45 5.00 -19.86
CA PHE A 109 -5.14 4.63 -21.23
C PHE A 109 -5.12 3.11 -21.47
N LYS A 110 -5.05 2.28 -20.42
CA LYS A 110 -5.09 0.82 -20.55
C LYS A 110 -6.50 0.25 -20.40
N GLY A 111 -7.35 0.90 -19.61
CA GLY A 111 -8.74 0.50 -19.45
C GLY A 111 -8.94 -0.79 -18.65
N ASP A 112 -7.92 -1.25 -17.93
CA ASP A 112 -7.98 -2.44 -17.08
C ASP A 112 -8.79 -2.14 -15.82
N VAL A 113 -10.09 -2.40 -15.91
CA VAL A 113 -11.03 -2.36 -14.78
C VAL A 113 -11.50 -3.77 -14.45
N PRO A 114 -11.94 -4.03 -13.21
CA PRO A 114 -12.49 -5.33 -12.87
C PRO A 114 -13.70 -5.69 -13.74
N VAL A 115 -13.75 -6.95 -14.19
CA VAL A 115 -14.81 -7.47 -15.09
C VAL A 115 -15.83 -8.32 -14.33
N PRO A 116 -17.06 -8.54 -14.86
CA PRO A 116 -18.11 -9.27 -14.13
C PRO A 116 -17.70 -10.66 -13.61
N GLU A 117 -16.83 -11.38 -14.32
CA GLU A 117 -16.32 -12.69 -13.90
C GLU A 117 -15.45 -12.63 -12.62
N GLU A 118 -14.98 -11.44 -12.24
CA GLU A 118 -14.18 -11.19 -11.04
C GLU A 118 -15.06 -10.88 -9.81
N GLU A 119 -16.38 -11.13 -9.87
CA GLU A 119 -17.30 -11.06 -8.71
C GLU A 119 -16.93 -12.03 -7.56
N LEU A 120 -16.11 -13.03 -7.87
CA LEU A 120 -15.58 -14.04 -6.95
C LEU A 120 -14.31 -13.56 -6.21
N ILE A 121 -13.85 -12.34 -6.49
CA ILE A 121 -12.80 -11.64 -5.76
C ILE A 121 -13.47 -10.55 -4.92
N ARG A 122 -13.28 -10.63 -3.60
CA ARG A 122 -13.97 -9.74 -2.66
C ARG A 122 -13.04 -9.23 -1.58
N GLU A 123 -13.12 -7.94 -1.26
CA GLU A 123 -12.36 -7.32 -0.17
C GLU A 123 -13.29 -6.86 0.94
N PHE A 124 -12.95 -7.17 2.20
CA PHE A 124 -13.42 -6.48 3.39
C PHE A 124 -12.35 -5.51 3.86
N ARG A 125 -12.58 -4.21 3.67
CA ARG A 125 -11.66 -3.16 4.12
C ARG A 125 -12.01 -2.70 5.53
N VAL A 126 -11.04 -2.78 6.42
CA VAL A 126 -11.15 -2.26 7.79
C VAL A 126 -10.79 -0.77 7.79
N PRO A 127 -11.65 0.12 8.33
CA PRO A 127 -11.30 1.53 8.48
C PRO A 127 -10.08 1.73 9.38
N ILE A 128 -9.31 2.78 9.11
CA ILE A 128 -8.17 3.14 9.95
C ILE A 128 -8.70 3.70 11.27
N GLU A 129 -8.50 2.95 12.35
CA GLU A 129 -8.89 3.35 13.70
C GLU A 129 -7.69 3.30 14.64
N LEU A 130 -7.36 4.47 15.19
CA LEU A 130 -6.20 4.64 16.05
C LEU A 130 -6.53 4.33 17.51
N CYS A 131 -5.61 3.68 18.21
CA CYS A 131 -5.70 3.43 19.63
C CYS A 131 -4.32 3.44 20.29
N PHE A 132 -4.19 4.24 21.35
CA PHE A 132 -2.97 4.36 22.14
C PHE A 132 -3.15 3.91 23.60
N GLU A 133 -4.30 3.31 23.94
CA GLU A 133 -4.52 2.71 25.26
C GLU A 133 -3.75 1.38 25.37
N ALA A 134 -2.73 1.34 26.23
CA ALA A 134 -1.94 0.13 26.46
C ALA A 134 -2.82 -1.02 26.96
N GLY A 135 -2.68 -2.20 26.35
CA GLY A 135 -3.47 -3.40 26.69
C GLY A 135 -4.89 -3.42 26.12
N LYS A 136 -5.32 -2.39 25.38
CA LYS A 136 -6.61 -2.38 24.70
C LYS A 136 -6.59 -3.29 23.48
N GLU A 137 -7.63 -4.11 23.36
CA GLU A 137 -7.87 -4.94 22.18
C GLU A 137 -9.36 -5.03 21.86
N SER A 138 -9.71 -4.75 20.60
CA SER A 138 -11.05 -5.06 20.10
C SER A 138 -11.19 -6.54 19.79
N THR A 139 -12.40 -7.06 19.98
CA THR A 139 -12.79 -8.43 19.62
C THR A 139 -13.38 -8.55 18.23
N THR A 140 -13.74 -7.43 17.61
CA THR A 140 -14.34 -7.30 16.28
C THR A 140 -13.87 -6.00 15.62
N PHE A 141 -13.99 -5.92 14.29
CA PHE A 141 -13.95 -4.65 13.57
C PHE A 141 -15.19 -3.81 13.88
N SER A 142 -14.98 -2.51 14.06
CA SER A 142 -15.98 -1.50 14.36
C SER A 142 -16.92 -1.20 13.20
N ASP A 143 -16.42 -1.35 11.97
CA ASP A 143 -17.09 -1.06 10.70
C ASP A 143 -16.34 -1.74 9.53
N GLY A 144 -16.81 -1.54 8.30
CA GLY A 144 -16.33 -2.16 7.07
C GLY A 144 -17.44 -2.93 6.35
N SER A 145 -17.24 -3.20 5.06
CA SER A 145 -18.17 -3.99 4.25
C SER A 145 -17.42 -4.81 3.20
N TRP A 146 -18.01 -5.94 2.80
CA TRP A 146 -17.50 -6.73 1.69
C TRP A 146 -17.89 -6.08 0.36
N VAL A 147 -16.91 -5.91 -0.50
CA VAL A 147 -17.08 -5.35 -1.84
C VAL A 147 -16.56 -6.35 -2.87
N ARG A 148 -17.36 -6.67 -3.88
CA ARG A 148 -16.92 -7.45 -5.04
C ARG A 148 -16.08 -6.57 -5.94
N ALA A 149 -15.00 -7.09 -6.51
CA ALA A 149 -14.10 -6.29 -7.33
C ALA A 149 -14.80 -5.59 -8.50
N CYS A 150 -15.72 -6.29 -9.17
CA CYS A 150 -16.51 -5.74 -10.28
C CYS A 150 -17.57 -4.70 -9.88
N ASP A 151 -17.97 -4.65 -8.60
CA ASP A 151 -19.01 -3.74 -8.12
C ASP A 151 -18.42 -2.44 -7.54
N ASP A 152 -17.10 -2.38 -7.34
CA ASP A 152 -16.39 -1.23 -6.79
C ASP A 152 -16.18 -0.15 -7.86
N LYS A 153 -17.19 0.72 -8.01
CA LYS A 153 -17.17 1.82 -8.99
C LYS A 153 -16.07 2.83 -8.73
N ASP A 154 -15.62 2.96 -7.49
CA ASP A 154 -14.57 3.90 -7.09
C ASP A 154 -13.18 3.26 -7.14
N LEU A 155 -13.09 1.96 -7.46
CA LEU A 155 -11.85 1.18 -7.51
C LEU A 155 -11.01 1.36 -6.23
N ASN A 156 -11.68 1.30 -5.09
CA ASN A 156 -11.08 1.45 -3.77
C ASN A 156 -10.39 0.19 -3.25
N ILE A 157 -10.68 -1.02 -3.75
CA ILE A 157 -9.97 -2.26 -3.40
C ILE A 157 -8.44 -2.10 -3.53
N SER A 158 -7.67 -2.78 -2.67
CA SER A 158 -6.21 -2.80 -2.70
C SER A 158 -5.70 -3.22 -4.08
N ALA A 159 -4.87 -2.41 -4.72
CA ALA A 159 -4.30 -2.73 -6.03
C ALA A 159 -3.43 -3.99 -5.97
N ALA A 160 -2.49 -4.05 -5.01
CA ALA A 160 -1.64 -5.24 -4.82
C ALA A 160 -2.47 -6.48 -4.50
N GLY A 161 -3.47 -6.34 -3.60
CA GLY A 161 -4.37 -7.42 -3.21
C GLY A 161 -5.25 -7.91 -4.37
N TYR A 162 -5.79 -7.00 -5.17
CA TYR A 162 -6.61 -7.33 -6.33
C TYR A 162 -5.82 -8.09 -7.40
N TYR A 163 -4.65 -7.59 -7.82
CA TYR A 163 -3.87 -8.29 -8.84
C TYR A 163 -3.38 -9.66 -8.36
N PHE A 164 -3.00 -9.76 -7.08
CA PHE A 164 -2.73 -11.03 -6.42
C PHE A 164 -3.94 -11.98 -6.52
N ALA A 165 -5.13 -11.52 -6.11
CA ALA A 165 -6.34 -12.33 -6.09
C ALA A 165 -6.78 -12.73 -7.51
N LYS A 166 -6.63 -11.83 -8.48
CA LYS A 166 -6.93 -12.05 -9.90
C LYS A 166 -6.08 -13.17 -10.48
N LYS A 167 -4.76 -13.13 -10.31
CA LYS A 167 -3.88 -14.21 -10.76
C LYS A 167 -4.15 -15.51 -10.00
N LEU A 168 -4.33 -15.45 -8.68
CA LEU A 168 -4.60 -16.66 -7.90
C LEU A 168 -5.92 -17.32 -8.27
N PHE A 169 -6.98 -16.53 -8.50
CA PHE A 169 -8.26 -17.02 -9.00
C PHE A 169 -8.10 -17.69 -10.36
N LYS A 170 -7.36 -17.08 -11.29
CA LYS A 170 -7.05 -17.68 -12.61
C LYS A 170 -6.31 -19.02 -12.49
N GLU A 171 -5.39 -19.13 -11.53
CA GLU A 171 -4.54 -20.32 -11.31
C GLU A 171 -5.23 -21.47 -10.55
N THR A 172 -6.33 -21.19 -9.85
CA THR A 172 -6.96 -22.14 -8.92
C THR A 172 -8.45 -22.35 -9.16
N GLY A 173 -9.14 -21.39 -9.76
CA GLY A 173 -10.59 -21.36 -9.89
C GLY A 173 -11.35 -21.19 -8.57
N VAL A 174 -10.67 -20.85 -7.47
CA VAL A 174 -11.25 -20.77 -6.12
C VAL A 174 -11.57 -19.30 -5.78
N PRO A 175 -12.79 -18.96 -5.30
CA PRO A 175 -13.11 -17.60 -4.85
C PRO A 175 -12.09 -17.06 -3.84
N ILE A 176 -11.71 -15.80 -3.96
CA ILE A 176 -10.65 -15.19 -3.15
C ILE A 176 -11.22 -14.06 -2.30
N GLY A 177 -11.11 -14.22 -0.97
CA GLY A 177 -11.47 -13.19 0.00
C GLY A 177 -10.23 -12.47 0.52
N LEU A 178 -10.27 -11.15 0.59
CA LEU A 178 -9.21 -10.33 1.17
C LEU A 178 -9.77 -9.60 2.40
N VAL A 179 -9.17 -9.80 3.57
CA VAL A 179 -9.44 -8.97 4.73
C VAL A 179 -8.29 -7.99 4.86
N ASN A 180 -8.57 -6.71 4.61
CA ASN A 180 -7.58 -5.67 4.49
C ASN A 180 -7.50 -4.84 5.77
N THR A 181 -6.38 -4.96 6.49
CA THR A 181 -6.08 -4.15 7.69
C THR A 181 -4.87 -3.24 7.48
N SER A 182 -4.50 -2.94 6.23
CA SER A 182 -3.39 -2.04 5.93
C SER A 182 -3.70 -0.59 6.31
N ALA A 183 -2.67 0.19 6.63
CA ALA A 183 -2.79 1.58 7.09
C ALA A 183 -1.56 2.40 6.69
N GLY A 184 -1.77 3.41 5.86
CA GLY A 184 -0.76 4.23 5.22
C GLY A 184 0.17 4.88 6.23
N GLY A 185 1.47 4.82 5.96
CA GLY A 185 2.52 5.37 6.80
C GLY A 185 2.64 4.74 8.20
N SER A 186 1.90 3.67 8.50
CA SER A 186 2.14 2.91 9.74
C SER A 186 3.51 2.24 9.74
N ALA A 187 4.13 2.14 10.91
CA ALA A 187 5.31 1.32 11.15
C ALA A 187 4.91 -0.08 11.64
N ILE A 188 5.82 -1.07 11.60
CA ILE A 188 5.50 -2.44 12.05
C ILE A 188 5.15 -2.47 13.55
N GLU A 189 5.80 -1.64 14.35
CA GLU A 189 5.56 -1.42 15.78
C GLU A 189 4.19 -0.77 16.06
N GLY A 190 3.58 -0.13 15.07
CA GLY A 190 2.18 0.31 15.12
C GLY A 190 1.17 -0.85 15.13
N ARG A 191 1.62 -2.07 14.78
CA ARG A 191 0.78 -3.27 14.58
C ARG A 191 0.97 -4.33 15.66
N ILE A 192 1.73 -4.04 16.71
CA ILE A 192 1.95 -4.92 17.87
C ILE A 192 1.57 -4.16 19.15
N PRO A 193 1.24 -4.87 20.24
CA PRO A 193 0.83 -4.19 21.46
C PRO A 193 2.04 -3.58 22.19
N ALA A 194 1.75 -2.64 23.10
CA ALA A 194 2.76 -1.93 23.86
C ALA A 194 3.73 -2.86 24.62
N GLU A 195 3.27 -4.00 25.14
CA GLU A 195 4.16 -4.96 25.81
C GLU A 195 5.19 -5.60 24.88
N VAL A 196 4.86 -5.79 23.60
CA VAL A 196 5.81 -6.33 22.60
C VAL A 196 6.73 -5.21 22.11
N CYS A 197 6.25 -3.97 21.96
CA CYS A 197 7.13 -2.83 21.67
C CYS A 197 8.24 -2.70 22.72
N ARG A 198 7.91 -2.89 24.01
CA ARG A 198 8.85 -2.83 25.14
C ARG A 198 9.89 -3.95 25.19
N GLU A 199 9.76 -4.98 24.34
CA GLU A 199 10.86 -5.94 24.13
C GLU A 199 12.04 -5.29 23.39
N PHE A 200 11.80 -4.15 22.74
CA PHE A 200 12.79 -3.33 22.04
C PHE A 200 12.97 -2.01 22.81
N HIS A 201 13.88 -1.99 23.78
CA HIS A 201 14.08 -0.86 24.70
C HIS A 201 14.31 0.50 24.02
N GLU A 202 14.76 0.51 22.76
CA GLU A 202 14.90 1.71 21.94
C GLU A 202 13.55 2.40 21.64
N LEU A 203 12.44 1.66 21.68
CA LEU A 203 11.07 2.15 21.48
C LEU A 203 10.39 2.62 22.78
N ASP A 204 10.98 2.35 23.96
CA ASP A 204 10.38 2.69 25.26
C ASP A 204 10.02 4.20 25.36
N PRO A 205 10.89 5.15 24.95
CA PRO A 205 10.56 6.58 25.08
C PRO A 205 9.31 7.00 24.29
N VAL A 206 9.16 6.49 23.07
CA VAL A 206 8.01 6.82 22.23
C VAL A 206 6.77 6.06 22.70
N THR A 207 6.91 4.78 23.07
CA THR A 207 5.83 3.97 23.64
C THR A 207 5.23 4.63 24.89
N ASP A 208 6.06 5.11 25.81
CA ASP A 208 5.60 5.78 27.03
C ASP A 208 4.95 7.14 26.73
N MET A 209 5.46 7.87 25.73
CA MET A 209 4.87 9.13 25.27
C MET A 209 3.47 8.89 24.67
N VAL A 210 3.33 7.95 23.74
CA VAL A 210 2.08 7.76 23.00
C VAL A 210 1.00 7.14 23.87
N THR A 211 1.38 6.32 24.86
CA THR A 211 0.45 5.72 25.82
C THR A 211 0.07 6.65 26.98
N ALA A 212 0.65 7.85 27.06
CA ALA A 212 0.31 8.83 28.07
C ALA A 212 -1.14 9.31 27.92
N LYS A 213 -1.83 9.50 29.05
CA LYS A 213 -3.23 9.95 29.07
C LYS A 213 -3.39 11.29 28.34
N GLY A 214 -4.29 11.32 27.36
CA GLY A 214 -4.60 12.52 26.59
C GLY A 214 -3.63 12.81 25.44
N TYR A 215 -2.61 11.96 25.19
CA TYR A 215 -1.66 12.14 24.08
C TYR A 215 -2.40 12.35 22.74
N MET A 216 -3.23 11.37 22.35
CA MET A 216 -3.94 11.41 21.07
C MET A 216 -4.84 12.66 20.93
N GLU A 217 -5.64 12.95 21.96
CA GLU A 217 -6.56 14.09 21.96
C GLU A 217 -5.81 15.43 21.84
N ASN A 218 -4.71 15.58 22.59
CA ASN A 218 -3.89 16.79 22.56
C ASN A 218 -3.18 16.95 21.20
N THR A 219 -2.59 15.87 20.68
CA THR A 219 -1.89 15.89 19.39
C THR A 219 -2.83 16.20 18.23
N LEU A 220 -4.04 15.63 18.22
CA LEU A 220 -5.07 15.97 17.22
C LEU A 220 -5.48 17.44 17.33
N ALA A 221 -5.76 17.94 18.53
CA ALA A 221 -6.16 19.34 18.75
C ALA A 221 -5.06 20.33 18.33
N GLU A 222 -3.79 20.01 18.60
CA GLU A 222 -2.63 20.81 18.17
C GLU A 222 -2.44 20.77 16.64
N GLY A 223 -2.62 19.61 16.02
CA GLY A 223 -2.60 19.43 14.57
C GLY A 223 -3.68 20.24 13.87
N GLU A 224 -4.94 20.08 14.28
CA GLU A 224 -6.09 20.84 13.75
C GLU A 224 -5.90 22.35 13.91
N LYS A 225 -5.36 22.80 15.05
CA LYS A 225 -5.04 24.21 15.26
C LYS A 225 -3.98 24.69 14.27
N THR A 226 -2.90 23.92 14.10
CA THR A 226 -1.78 24.24 13.21
C THR A 226 -2.25 24.34 11.75
N GLU A 227 -3.06 23.39 11.29
CA GLU A 227 -3.62 23.42 9.94
C GLU A 227 -4.58 24.59 9.74
N ARG A 228 -5.50 24.83 10.69
CA ARG A 228 -6.45 25.93 10.61
C ARG A 228 -5.75 27.28 10.55
N GLU A 229 -4.78 27.53 11.43
CA GLU A 229 -4.05 28.80 11.47
C GLU A 229 -3.29 29.06 10.16
N TRP A 230 -2.67 28.03 9.59
CA TRP A 230 -1.98 28.15 8.30
C TRP A 230 -2.98 28.38 7.14
N ASN A 231 -4.06 27.60 7.08
CA ASN A 231 -5.11 27.73 6.06
C ASN A 231 -5.79 29.11 6.09
N GLU A 232 -6.13 29.62 7.27
CA GLU A 232 -6.68 30.97 7.44
C GLU A 232 -5.67 32.05 7.01
N TYR A 233 -4.39 31.85 7.29
CA TYR A 233 -3.33 32.77 6.87
C TYR A 233 -3.25 32.90 5.35
N VAL A 234 -3.24 31.77 4.62
CA VAL A 234 -3.15 31.77 3.16
C VAL A 234 -4.45 32.25 2.52
N GLU A 235 -5.61 31.78 2.98
CA GLU A 235 -6.89 32.11 2.36
C GLU A 235 -7.24 33.60 2.50
N SER A 236 -6.94 34.21 3.65
CA SER A 236 -7.18 35.64 3.87
C SER A 236 -6.29 36.56 3.01
N ARG A 237 -5.21 36.05 2.43
CA ARG A 237 -4.22 36.81 1.64
C ARG A 237 -4.22 36.47 0.16
N ASP A 238 -4.88 35.40 -0.26
CA ASP A 238 -4.99 34.99 -1.65
C ASP A 238 -5.96 35.91 -2.44
N LYS A 239 -5.41 37.01 -2.95
CA LYS A 239 -6.19 37.97 -3.76
C LYS A 239 -6.41 37.47 -5.18
N ILE A 240 -5.40 36.83 -5.77
CA ILE A 240 -5.44 36.41 -7.17
C ILE A 240 -6.34 35.20 -7.39
N GLY A 241 -6.45 34.29 -6.41
CA GLY A 241 -7.33 33.12 -6.50
C GLY A 241 -8.78 33.49 -6.76
N LYS A 242 -9.28 34.59 -6.18
CA LYS A 242 -10.64 35.10 -6.44
C LYS A 242 -10.85 35.54 -7.88
N ASP A 243 -9.82 36.10 -8.52
CA ASP A 243 -9.89 36.48 -9.92
C ASP A 243 -9.85 35.24 -10.82
N ILE A 244 -8.92 34.32 -10.57
CA ILE A 244 -8.78 33.08 -11.35
C ILE A 244 -10.07 32.25 -11.32
N ILE A 245 -10.65 32.04 -10.13
CA ILE A 245 -11.91 31.28 -9.98
C ILE A 245 -13.06 31.99 -10.69
N ALA A 246 -13.06 33.33 -10.73
CA ALA A 246 -14.05 34.10 -11.46
C ALA A 246 -13.75 34.22 -12.98
N GLY A 247 -12.78 33.46 -13.49
CA GLY A 247 -12.42 33.42 -14.92
C GLY A 247 -11.56 34.61 -15.39
N ARG A 248 -11.02 35.41 -14.47
CA ARG A 248 -10.12 36.55 -14.75
C ARG A 248 -8.68 36.13 -14.50
N TYR A 249 -7.87 36.12 -15.56
CA TYR A 249 -6.49 35.66 -15.53
C TYR A 249 -5.57 36.84 -15.85
N PRO A 250 -4.91 37.44 -14.84
CA PRO A 250 -4.03 38.58 -15.06
C PRO A 250 -2.78 38.17 -15.84
N GLU A 251 -2.14 39.14 -16.50
CA GLU A 251 -0.82 38.94 -17.07
C GLU A 251 0.22 38.80 -15.93
N CYS A 252 0.99 37.72 -15.95
CA CYS A 252 1.90 37.33 -14.86
C CYS A 252 3.15 36.61 -15.41
N SER A 253 4.06 36.27 -14.49
CA SER A 253 5.28 35.52 -14.79
C SER A 253 4.99 34.18 -15.48
N LYS A 254 5.96 33.71 -16.26
CA LYS A 254 5.90 32.47 -17.02
C LYS A 254 6.83 31.41 -16.44
N CYS A 255 6.42 30.15 -16.52
CA CYS A 255 7.24 29.00 -16.18
C CYS A 255 7.02 27.87 -17.20
N THR A 256 7.86 26.84 -17.15
CA THR A 256 7.68 25.62 -17.95
C THR A 256 7.26 24.50 -17.02
N VAL A 257 6.19 23.76 -17.35
CA VAL A 257 5.73 22.57 -16.61
C VAL A 257 6.13 21.32 -17.40
N PRO A 258 6.63 20.25 -16.75
CA PRO A 258 6.87 20.09 -15.31
C PRO A 258 8.02 20.97 -14.77
N LEU A 259 8.00 21.26 -13.47
CA LEU A 259 9.05 21.99 -12.75
C LEU A 259 9.02 21.71 -11.25
N TRP A 260 10.16 21.93 -10.61
CA TRP A 260 10.21 22.21 -9.17
C TRP A 260 9.99 23.70 -8.93
N VAL A 261 9.19 24.04 -7.92
CA VAL A 261 8.93 25.47 -7.63
C VAL A 261 10.17 26.21 -7.17
N ASN A 262 11.19 25.51 -6.66
CA ASN A 262 12.48 26.11 -6.29
C ASN A 262 13.25 26.67 -7.49
N ASP A 263 12.93 26.22 -8.70
CA ASP A 263 13.51 26.76 -9.94
C ASP A 263 12.87 28.10 -10.34
N LEU A 264 11.77 28.49 -9.67
CA LEU A 264 11.14 29.79 -9.88
C LEU A 264 11.90 30.91 -9.14
N PRO A 265 11.99 32.11 -9.74
CA PRO A 265 12.53 33.28 -9.07
C PRO A 265 11.83 33.55 -7.72
N ASP A 266 12.62 33.78 -6.67
CA ASP A 266 12.17 34.12 -5.30
C ASP A 266 11.38 33.03 -4.56
N VAL A 267 11.51 31.75 -4.97
CA VAL A 267 10.82 30.59 -4.36
C VAL A 267 11.82 29.60 -3.76
N ASN A 268 12.92 30.08 -3.17
CA ASN A 268 13.81 29.22 -2.39
C ASN A 268 13.24 28.97 -0.99
N ASP A 269 13.22 27.71 -0.53
CA ASP A 269 12.73 27.31 0.79
C ASP A 269 11.31 27.83 1.11
N PHE A 270 10.42 27.67 0.13
CA PHE A 270 9.10 28.30 0.13
C PHE A 270 8.07 27.60 1.02
N SER A 271 7.22 28.39 1.66
CA SER A 271 5.93 27.96 2.22
C SER A 271 4.87 28.97 1.77
N GLY A 272 3.69 28.49 1.38
CA GLY A 272 2.58 29.32 0.96
C GLY A 272 1.83 28.75 -0.24
N ARG A 273 1.26 29.65 -1.05
CA ARG A 273 0.36 29.30 -2.16
C ARG A 273 0.86 29.89 -3.46
N ILE A 274 0.89 29.07 -4.50
CA ILE A 274 1.18 29.48 -5.87
C ILE A 274 0.03 29.04 -6.78
N TRP A 275 -0.42 29.95 -7.65
CA TRP A 275 -1.36 29.62 -8.71
C TRP A 275 -0.63 29.46 -10.03
N PHE A 276 -0.98 28.42 -10.79
CA PHE A 276 -0.53 28.15 -12.15
C PHE A 276 -1.74 28.11 -13.07
N TRP A 277 -1.64 28.59 -14.30
CA TRP A 277 -2.71 28.45 -15.28
C TRP A 277 -2.21 28.44 -16.72
N LYS A 278 -3.00 27.80 -17.59
CA LYS A 278 -2.71 27.65 -19.01
C LYS A 278 -4.00 27.63 -19.83
N GLU A 279 -3.91 28.17 -21.04
CA GLU A 279 -4.91 27.97 -22.08
C GLU A 279 -4.58 26.74 -22.91
N PHE A 280 -5.60 25.96 -23.26
CA PHE A 280 -5.50 24.86 -24.19
C PHE A 280 -6.68 24.89 -25.15
N ASP A 281 -6.45 24.47 -26.39
CA ASP A 281 -7.46 24.48 -27.45
C ASP A 281 -8.00 23.06 -27.66
N ILE A 282 -9.33 22.94 -27.73
CA ILE A 282 -10.00 21.70 -28.10
C ILE A 282 -10.49 21.84 -29.55
N PRO A 283 -10.02 20.98 -30.48
CA PRO A 283 -10.44 21.03 -31.88
C PRO A 283 -11.97 20.94 -32.07
N GLU A 284 -12.47 21.56 -33.14
CA GLU A 284 -13.85 21.33 -33.56
C GLU A 284 -14.10 19.85 -33.88
N GLY A 285 -15.25 19.33 -33.46
CA GLY A 285 -15.63 17.92 -33.67
C GLY A 285 -15.12 16.94 -32.62
N SER A 286 -14.33 17.39 -31.62
CA SER A 286 -13.95 16.56 -30.46
C SER A 286 -15.17 16.08 -29.66
N ASP A 287 -15.10 14.84 -29.16
CA ASP A 287 -16.09 14.31 -28.22
C ASP A 287 -15.80 14.81 -26.80
N LEU A 288 -16.74 15.56 -26.23
CA LEU A 288 -16.62 16.17 -24.90
C LEU A 288 -17.42 15.42 -23.82
N THR A 289 -17.93 14.23 -24.12
CA THR A 289 -18.84 13.50 -23.22
C THR A 289 -18.13 12.83 -22.06
N ASP A 290 -16.88 12.40 -22.25
CA ASP A 290 -16.04 11.80 -21.21
C ASP A 290 -14.63 12.39 -21.26
N ALA A 291 -14.35 13.25 -20.29
CA ALA A 291 -13.12 14.03 -20.23
C ALA A 291 -12.42 13.82 -18.89
N ILE A 292 -11.15 13.46 -18.93
CA ILE A 292 -10.31 13.26 -17.75
C ILE A 292 -9.12 14.21 -17.86
N LEU A 293 -8.94 15.03 -16.83
CA LEU A 293 -7.73 15.82 -16.64
C LEU A 293 -6.69 14.97 -15.92
N ILE A 294 -5.48 14.92 -16.50
CA ILE A 294 -4.36 14.16 -16.00
C ILE A 294 -3.22 15.13 -15.72
N LEU A 295 -2.77 15.23 -14.47
CA LEU A 295 -1.69 16.13 -14.06
C LEU A 295 -0.52 15.40 -13.38
N GLY A 296 -0.37 14.09 -13.60
CA GLY A 296 0.71 13.33 -12.96
C GLY A 296 0.66 13.42 -11.43
N THR A 297 1.81 13.47 -10.77
CA THR A 297 1.91 13.78 -9.34
C THR A 297 2.36 15.23 -9.16
N LEU A 298 1.76 15.93 -8.20
CA LEU A 298 2.16 17.27 -7.77
C LEU A 298 2.70 17.15 -6.36
N VAL A 299 3.80 17.85 -6.06
CA VAL A 299 4.38 17.80 -4.72
C VAL A 299 3.68 18.81 -3.82
N ASP A 300 3.10 18.24 -2.75
CA ASP A 300 2.20 18.82 -1.75
C ASP A 300 0.71 18.81 -2.18
N ALA A 301 -0.07 19.83 -1.86
CA ALA A 301 -1.52 19.82 -2.03
C ALA A 301 -1.97 20.69 -3.21
N ASP A 302 -2.90 20.19 -4.03
CA ASP A 302 -3.51 20.97 -5.11
C ASP A 302 -5.04 21.05 -5.01
N MET A 303 -5.57 22.16 -5.50
CA MET A 303 -6.94 22.25 -6.00
C MET A 303 -6.91 22.70 -7.45
N THR A 304 -7.63 21.99 -8.32
CA THR A 304 -7.55 22.18 -9.75
C THR A 304 -8.89 22.61 -10.34
N TYR A 305 -8.85 23.58 -11.24
CA TYR A 305 -10.00 24.25 -11.83
C TYR A 305 -9.93 24.18 -13.36
N VAL A 306 -11.07 23.93 -14.00
CA VAL A 306 -11.25 24.05 -15.45
C VAL A 306 -12.35 25.06 -15.69
N ASN A 307 -12.06 26.08 -16.51
CA ASN A 307 -12.99 27.18 -16.82
C ASN A 307 -13.64 27.82 -15.56
N GLY A 308 -12.87 27.93 -14.47
CA GLY A 308 -13.31 28.52 -13.19
C GLY A 308 -14.06 27.56 -12.25
N VAL A 309 -14.35 26.33 -12.68
CA VAL A 309 -15.02 25.31 -11.85
C VAL A 309 -13.99 24.33 -11.31
N ASN A 310 -14.04 24.06 -10.00
CA ASN A 310 -13.19 23.05 -9.37
C ASN A 310 -13.55 21.66 -9.92
N VAL A 311 -12.55 20.92 -10.41
CA VAL A 311 -12.70 19.56 -10.94
C VAL A 311 -12.04 18.49 -10.08
N GLY A 312 -11.26 18.87 -9.08
CA GLY A 312 -10.59 17.93 -8.19
C GLY A 312 -9.62 18.59 -7.22
N GLU A 313 -9.28 17.84 -6.18
CA GLU A 313 -8.31 18.19 -5.17
C GLU A 313 -7.51 16.96 -4.74
N THR A 314 -6.26 17.18 -4.35
CA THR A 314 -5.39 16.17 -3.74
C THR A 314 -4.57 16.85 -2.66
N THR A 315 -4.54 16.30 -1.46
CA THR A 315 -4.03 17.00 -0.26
C THR A 315 -2.56 16.70 0.09
N TYR A 316 -1.86 15.88 -0.70
CA TYR A 316 -0.45 15.53 -0.46
C TYR A 316 0.23 14.99 -1.74
N LEU A 317 1.55 14.75 -1.68
CA LEU A 317 2.35 14.64 -2.90
C LEU A 317 2.15 13.39 -3.78
N TYR A 318 1.79 12.25 -3.20
CA TYR A 318 1.92 10.94 -3.89
C TYR A 318 0.78 10.52 -4.84
N PRO A 319 -0.50 10.92 -4.68
CA PRO A 319 -1.55 10.42 -5.57
C PRO A 319 -1.39 10.98 -6.99
N PRO A 320 -1.57 10.19 -8.05
CA PRO A 320 -1.72 10.77 -9.37
C PRO A 320 -3.02 11.59 -9.45
N ARG A 321 -2.98 12.71 -10.17
CA ARG A 321 -4.10 13.63 -10.35
C ARG A 321 -4.88 13.23 -11.58
N TYR A 322 -5.91 12.42 -11.38
CA TYR A 322 -6.88 12.01 -12.40
C TYR A 322 -8.25 12.59 -12.05
N TYR A 323 -8.54 13.77 -12.58
CA TYR A 323 -9.76 14.51 -12.26
C TYR A 323 -10.76 14.42 -13.41
N ARG A 324 -11.92 13.79 -13.14
CA ARG A 324 -12.99 13.74 -14.14
C ARG A 324 -13.59 15.13 -14.33
N ILE A 325 -13.58 15.62 -15.56
CA ILE A 325 -14.12 16.93 -15.89
C ILE A 325 -15.64 16.79 -16.08
N PRO A 326 -16.46 17.56 -15.34
CA PRO A 326 -17.92 17.49 -15.46
C PRO A 326 -18.41 17.75 -16.89
N LYS A 327 -19.43 16.98 -17.31
CA LYS A 327 -20.04 17.12 -18.63
C LYS A 327 -20.57 18.55 -18.83
N GLY A 328 -20.25 19.12 -19.99
CA GLY A 328 -20.66 20.48 -20.37
C GLY A 328 -19.75 21.60 -19.85
N LEU A 329 -18.69 21.27 -19.08
CA LEU A 329 -17.72 22.26 -18.63
C LEU A 329 -16.72 22.66 -19.72
N LEU A 330 -16.37 21.73 -20.61
CA LEU A 330 -15.51 21.98 -21.77
C LEU A 330 -16.31 22.50 -22.97
N LYS A 331 -15.63 23.27 -23.82
CA LYS A 331 -16.14 23.73 -25.11
C LYS A 331 -15.10 23.51 -26.21
N THR A 332 -15.51 23.45 -27.47
CA THR A 332 -14.55 23.54 -28.58
C THR A 332 -13.90 24.93 -28.60
N GLY A 333 -12.66 25.00 -29.10
CA GLY A 333 -11.79 26.17 -29.01
C GLY A 333 -11.11 26.30 -27.64
N VAL A 334 -10.88 27.54 -27.21
CA VAL A 334 -10.07 27.86 -26.03
C VAL A 334 -10.76 27.50 -24.72
N ASN A 335 -10.07 26.70 -23.90
CA ASN A 335 -10.39 26.40 -22.51
C ASN A 335 -9.23 26.80 -21.61
N ARG A 336 -9.48 26.89 -20.30
CA ARG A 336 -8.47 27.25 -19.30
C ARG A 336 -8.41 26.23 -18.19
N ILE A 337 -7.19 25.90 -17.80
CA ILE A 337 -6.88 25.16 -16.59
C ILE A 337 -6.18 26.10 -15.60
N ALA A 338 -6.52 25.97 -14.32
CA ALA A 338 -5.78 26.58 -13.23
C ALA A 338 -5.52 25.56 -12.11
N VAL A 339 -4.31 25.57 -11.55
CA VAL A 339 -3.89 24.74 -10.44
C VAL A 339 -3.47 25.66 -9.31
N ARG A 340 -4.13 25.53 -8.16
CA ARG A 340 -3.71 26.13 -6.90
C ARG A 340 -2.85 25.12 -6.16
N LEU A 341 -1.56 25.41 -5.99
CA LEU A 341 -0.63 24.55 -5.25
C LEU A 341 -0.33 25.17 -3.88
N ASP A 342 -0.70 24.45 -2.84
CA ASP A 342 -0.43 24.78 -1.43
C ASP A 342 0.80 24.00 -0.97
N ILE A 343 1.86 24.72 -0.61
CA ILE A 343 3.19 24.20 -0.29
C ILE A 343 3.50 24.51 1.18
N ASN A 344 3.63 23.48 1.99
CA ASN A 344 3.90 23.56 3.42
C ASN A 344 5.37 23.87 3.71
N SER A 345 6.28 23.34 2.89
CA SER A 345 7.73 23.54 2.96
C SER A 345 8.37 23.34 1.58
N GLY A 346 9.53 23.95 1.35
CA GLY A 346 10.07 24.34 0.04
C GLY A 346 10.47 23.25 -0.95
N ALA A 347 9.62 22.26 -1.20
CA ALA A 347 9.84 21.19 -2.17
C ALA A 347 8.57 20.93 -3.00
N GLY A 348 7.81 21.97 -3.39
CA GLY A 348 6.62 21.83 -4.22
C GLY A 348 6.94 21.70 -5.72
N GLY A 349 5.98 21.25 -6.53
CA GLY A 349 6.14 21.25 -7.99
C GLY A 349 5.27 20.25 -8.74
N PHE A 350 5.54 20.15 -10.04
CA PHE A 350 4.96 19.17 -10.96
C PHE A 350 6.04 18.13 -11.26
N THR A 351 5.80 16.86 -10.93
CA THR A 351 6.83 15.80 -11.02
C THR A 351 7.21 15.51 -12.47
N GLU A 352 8.51 15.51 -12.75
CA GLU A 352 9.05 15.14 -14.07
C GLU A 352 8.73 13.69 -14.46
N GLY A 353 8.61 13.43 -15.77
CA GLY A 353 8.35 12.11 -16.33
C GLY A 353 6.88 11.64 -16.24
N LYS A 354 6.02 12.37 -15.52
CA LYS A 354 4.57 12.11 -15.48
C LYS A 354 3.86 12.81 -16.65
N ARG A 355 2.66 12.32 -17.01
CA ARG A 355 1.84 12.88 -18.11
C ARG A 355 1.03 14.09 -17.63
N PHE A 356 0.97 15.14 -18.44
CA PHE A 356 0.10 16.30 -18.20
C PHE A 356 -0.80 16.52 -19.42
N CYS A 357 -2.06 16.11 -19.36
CA CYS A 357 -2.95 16.18 -20.52
C CYS A 357 -4.44 16.20 -20.17
N VAL A 358 -5.28 16.55 -21.14
CA VAL A 358 -6.72 16.26 -21.13
C VAL A 358 -6.99 15.11 -22.10
N LYS A 359 -7.57 14.01 -21.59
CA LYS A 359 -8.03 12.87 -22.39
C LYS A 359 -9.52 13.05 -22.71
N LEU A 360 -9.87 13.02 -23.99
CA LEU A 360 -11.21 13.13 -24.56
C LEU A 360 -11.50 11.88 -25.42
N GLY A 361 -12.03 10.81 -24.82
CA GLY A 361 -12.05 9.50 -25.47
C GLY A 361 -10.61 9.07 -25.85
N GLU A 362 -10.35 8.86 -27.13
CA GLU A 362 -9.00 8.52 -27.67
C GLU A 362 -8.12 9.75 -27.93
N GLN A 363 -8.70 10.95 -27.95
CA GLN A 363 -7.96 12.17 -28.22
C GLN A 363 -7.22 12.65 -26.96
N ILE A 364 -5.97 13.09 -27.14
CA ILE A 364 -5.12 13.59 -26.07
C ILE A 364 -4.68 15.02 -26.41
N ILE A 365 -4.88 15.92 -25.45
CA ILE A 365 -4.42 17.31 -25.54
C ILE A 365 -3.35 17.52 -24.49
N GLY A 366 -2.09 17.68 -24.92
CA GLY A 366 -0.95 17.91 -24.04
C GLY A 366 -1.03 19.25 -23.30
N LEU A 367 -0.59 19.25 -22.05
CA LEU A 367 -0.56 20.41 -21.17
C LEU A 367 0.86 20.79 -20.76
N GLU A 368 1.89 20.07 -21.19
CA GLU A 368 3.29 20.42 -20.94
C GLU A 368 3.68 21.76 -21.61
N GLY A 369 4.82 22.32 -21.18
CA GLY A 369 5.40 23.53 -21.76
C GLY A 369 5.07 24.79 -20.97
N GLU A 370 4.87 25.92 -21.65
CA GLU A 370 4.71 27.22 -20.99
C GLU A 370 3.37 27.35 -20.25
N TRP A 371 3.43 27.76 -18.99
CA TRP A 371 2.32 28.15 -18.12
C TRP A 371 2.55 29.55 -17.57
N SER A 372 1.47 30.22 -17.17
CA SER A 372 1.54 31.41 -16.33
C SER A 372 1.49 30.99 -14.86
N TYR A 373 2.17 31.73 -13.99
CA TYR A 373 2.11 31.50 -12.55
C TYR A 373 2.14 32.80 -11.75
N SER A 374 1.64 32.74 -10.51
CA SER A 374 1.73 33.82 -9.54
C SER A 374 1.89 33.28 -8.13
N ILE A 375 2.88 33.81 -7.40
CA ILE A 375 3.02 33.57 -5.97
C ILE A 375 1.93 34.37 -5.25
N ALA A 376 0.84 33.72 -4.86
CA ALA A 376 -0.28 34.38 -4.24
C ALA A 376 0.01 34.81 -2.80
N VAL A 377 0.64 33.93 -2.03
CA VAL A 377 0.97 34.17 -0.62
C VAL A 377 2.28 33.48 -0.29
N LYS A 378 3.21 34.21 0.33
CA LYS A 378 4.32 33.63 1.10
C LYS A 378 3.86 33.49 2.54
N ALA A 379 3.85 32.28 3.08
CA ALA A 379 3.40 31.97 4.43
C ALA A 379 4.58 31.56 5.33
N PRO A 380 4.45 31.68 6.66
CA PRO A 380 5.32 30.96 7.57
C PRO A 380 5.32 29.46 7.22
N ARG A 381 6.42 28.75 7.48
CA ARG A 381 6.43 27.29 7.40
C ARG A 381 5.33 26.76 8.31
N ARG A 382 4.51 25.83 7.79
CA ARG A 382 3.49 25.19 8.61
C ARG A 382 4.17 24.42 9.74
N GLY A 383 3.61 24.48 10.95
CA GLY A 383 4.08 23.63 12.04
C GLY A 383 4.00 22.15 11.67
N ILE A 384 4.78 21.31 12.37
CA ILE A 384 4.75 19.86 12.17
C ILE A 384 3.40 19.36 12.68
N VAL A 385 2.64 18.72 11.80
CA VAL A 385 1.44 17.95 12.17
C VAL A 385 1.90 16.51 12.32
N GLU A 386 1.81 15.98 13.54
CA GLU A 386 2.25 14.63 13.84
C GLU A 386 1.40 13.60 13.11
N PHE A 387 2.05 12.68 12.39
CA PHE A 387 1.34 11.63 11.67
C PHE A 387 1.14 10.41 12.57
N LEU A 388 0.05 10.40 13.33
CA LEU A 388 -0.24 9.40 14.35
C LEU A 388 -0.21 7.94 13.89
N PRO A 389 -0.64 7.54 12.66
CA PRO A 389 -0.58 6.15 12.24
C PRO A 389 0.85 5.56 12.25
N SER A 390 1.89 6.39 12.15
CA SER A 390 3.30 5.96 12.19
C SER A 390 3.78 5.50 13.58
N LYS A 391 3.01 5.78 14.63
CA LYS A 391 3.41 5.55 16.02
C LYS A 391 3.18 4.11 16.47
N GLU A 392 3.87 3.72 17.53
CA GLU A 392 3.74 2.44 18.21
C GLU A 392 2.29 2.18 18.59
N LEU A 393 1.87 0.91 18.53
CA LEU A 393 0.54 0.38 18.80
C LEU A 393 -0.66 1.05 18.10
N ALA A 394 -0.43 2.09 17.29
CA ALA A 394 -1.46 2.99 16.80
C ALA A 394 -2.62 2.26 16.11
N VAL A 395 -2.32 1.23 15.31
CA VAL A 395 -3.32 0.47 14.54
C VAL A 395 -3.49 -0.96 15.08
N TYR A 396 -2.90 -1.29 16.22
CA TYR A 396 -2.95 -2.63 16.79
C TYR A 396 -4.36 -2.99 17.28
N ALA A 397 -4.92 -2.18 18.19
CA ALA A 397 -6.06 -2.60 19.01
C ALA A 397 -7.33 -2.85 18.18
N HIS A 398 -7.56 -2.02 17.16
CA HIS A 398 -8.80 -2.02 16.38
C HIS A 398 -8.66 -2.66 15.00
N MET A 399 -7.44 -2.71 14.44
CA MET A 399 -7.21 -3.28 13.10
C MET A 399 -6.48 -4.63 13.13
N THR A 400 -5.36 -4.75 13.85
CA THR A 400 -4.61 -6.03 13.87
C THR A 400 -5.26 -7.05 14.82
N ALA A 401 -5.63 -6.65 16.03
CA ALA A 401 -6.07 -7.59 17.07
C ALA A 401 -7.36 -8.37 16.72
N PRO A 402 -8.38 -7.80 16.07
CA PRO A 402 -9.55 -8.57 15.65
C PRO A 402 -9.23 -9.64 14.61
N ALA A 403 -8.24 -9.43 13.74
CA ALA A 403 -7.90 -10.35 12.66
C ALA A 403 -7.45 -11.73 13.17
N TYR A 404 -6.80 -11.81 14.33
CA TYR A 404 -6.36 -13.09 14.93
C TYR A 404 -7.48 -14.12 15.13
N ARG A 405 -8.74 -13.66 15.15
CA ARG A 405 -9.92 -14.49 15.44
C ARG A 405 -10.55 -15.10 14.18
N LEU A 406 -10.00 -14.79 13.00
CA LEU A 406 -10.50 -15.27 11.72
C LEU A 406 -9.58 -16.36 11.15
N PRO A 407 -10.15 -17.38 10.49
CA PRO A 407 -9.36 -18.35 9.75
C PRO A 407 -8.87 -17.73 8.44
N PHE A 408 -7.56 -17.80 8.20
CA PHE A 408 -6.94 -17.34 6.96
C PHE A 408 -6.10 -18.46 6.34
N LYS A 409 -6.07 -18.49 5.00
CA LYS A 409 -5.19 -19.34 4.22
C LYS A 409 -3.72 -18.93 4.36
N GLY A 410 -3.48 -17.63 4.50
CA GLY A 410 -2.17 -17.02 4.68
C GLY A 410 -2.27 -15.51 4.92
N MET A 411 -1.15 -14.90 5.30
CA MET A 411 -1.02 -13.46 5.51
C MET A 411 -0.04 -12.84 4.51
N LEU A 412 -0.45 -11.74 3.86
CA LEU A 412 0.38 -10.96 2.95
C LEU A 412 0.75 -9.63 3.62
N VAL A 413 2.05 -9.32 3.71
CA VAL A 413 2.57 -8.17 4.45
C VAL A 413 3.42 -7.27 3.55
N TYR A 414 2.93 -6.06 3.24
CA TYR A 414 3.73 -5.05 2.53
C TYR A 414 4.04 -3.89 3.48
N GLN A 415 5.20 -3.98 4.13
CA GLN A 415 5.58 -3.12 5.24
C GLN A 415 7.08 -2.82 5.24
N GLY A 416 7.48 -1.60 5.63
CA GLY A 416 8.86 -1.28 5.96
C GLY A 416 9.31 0.15 5.68
N GLU A 417 8.55 0.92 4.89
CA GLU A 417 8.94 2.26 4.46
C GLU A 417 9.09 3.21 5.65
N THR A 418 8.11 3.24 6.57
CA THR A 418 8.20 4.06 7.80
C THR A 418 9.35 3.61 8.71
N ASN A 419 9.79 2.34 8.63
CA ASN A 419 10.87 1.79 9.44
C ASN A 419 12.27 2.12 8.90
N CYS A 420 12.40 2.77 7.73
CA CYS A 420 13.70 3.07 7.13
C CYS A 420 14.59 3.96 8.01
N GLY A 421 13.99 4.77 8.90
CA GLY A 421 14.73 5.57 9.89
C GLY A 421 15.33 4.75 11.05
N ASN A 422 14.85 3.54 11.29
CA ASN A 422 15.36 2.61 12.31
C ASN A 422 15.42 1.18 11.78
N ALA A 423 16.12 0.99 10.66
CA ALA A 423 16.15 -0.28 9.94
C ALA A 423 16.79 -1.42 10.73
N ASP A 424 17.72 -1.13 11.64
CA ASP A 424 18.55 -2.14 12.31
C ASP A 424 17.75 -3.11 13.17
N ILE A 425 16.62 -2.67 13.73
CA ILE A 425 15.74 -3.50 14.58
C ILE A 425 14.57 -4.14 13.81
N TYR A 426 14.42 -3.87 12.51
CA TYR A 426 13.24 -4.26 11.73
C TYR A 426 13.01 -5.78 11.68
N ASP A 427 14.06 -6.59 11.46
CA ASP A 427 13.89 -8.05 11.38
C ASP A 427 13.47 -8.66 12.73
N GLY A 428 13.94 -8.07 13.84
CA GLY A 428 13.48 -8.39 15.18
C GLY A 428 12.00 -8.06 15.36
N LEU A 429 11.59 -6.83 15.01
CA LEU A 429 10.19 -6.39 15.12
C LEU A 429 9.26 -7.25 14.26
N PHE A 430 9.63 -7.52 13.00
CA PHE A 430 8.84 -8.36 12.10
C PHE A 430 8.73 -9.81 12.62
N ARG A 431 9.83 -10.39 13.14
CA ARG A 431 9.80 -11.70 13.79
C ARG A 431 8.81 -11.73 14.95
N ARG A 432 8.86 -10.74 15.84
CA ARG A 432 7.95 -10.65 16.99
C ARG A 432 6.51 -10.42 16.57
N PHE A 433 6.26 -9.61 15.54
CA PHE A 433 4.93 -9.46 14.93
C PHE A 433 4.37 -10.82 14.45
N VAL A 434 5.13 -11.58 13.67
CA VAL A 434 4.69 -12.89 13.14
C VAL A 434 4.49 -13.91 14.25
N GLU A 435 5.42 -14.01 15.20
CA GLU A 435 5.32 -14.94 16.33
C GLU A 435 4.13 -14.61 17.23
N TYR A 436 3.93 -13.32 17.54
CA TYR A 436 2.77 -12.87 18.31
C TYR A 436 1.48 -13.17 17.56
N TYR A 437 1.41 -12.90 16.26
CA TYR A 437 0.25 -13.25 15.43
C TYR A 437 -0.08 -14.74 15.53
N ARG A 438 0.91 -15.62 15.29
CA ARG A 438 0.75 -17.09 15.34
C ARG A 438 0.32 -17.57 16.72
N GLN A 439 0.86 -16.98 17.78
CA GLN A 439 0.44 -17.26 19.15
C GLN A 439 -1.04 -16.90 19.36
N ARG A 440 -1.48 -15.73 18.87
CA ARG A 440 -2.83 -15.22 19.09
C ARG A 440 -3.88 -15.91 18.23
N CYS A 441 -3.56 -16.28 16.99
CA CYS A 441 -4.49 -17.01 16.12
C CYS A 441 -4.53 -18.52 16.41
N GLY A 442 -3.51 -19.05 17.11
CA GLY A 442 -3.47 -20.44 17.56
C GLY A 442 -3.09 -21.45 16.48
N TYR A 443 -2.60 -20.99 15.32
CA TYR A 443 -2.07 -21.84 14.26
C TYR A 443 -0.87 -21.17 13.57
N ASN A 444 -0.08 -21.98 12.89
CA ASN A 444 1.09 -21.52 12.17
C ASN A 444 0.69 -20.95 10.79
N ILE A 445 0.21 -19.71 10.78
CA ILE A 445 -0.19 -19.03 9.52
C ILE A 445 1.04 -18.83 8.60
N PRO A 446 0.97 -19.21 7.32
CA PRO A 446 2.00 -18.89 6.33
C PRO A 446 2.05 -17.38 6.04
N VAL A 447 3.26 -16.83 5.89
CA VAL A 447 3.48 -15.38 5.69
C VAL A 447 4.24 -15.14 4.38
N VAL A 448 3.73 -14.21 3.56
CA VAL A 448 4.44 -13.69 2.39
C VAL A 448 4.62 -12.19 2.57
N SER A 449 5.86 -11.74 2.76
CA SER A 449 6.19 -10.31 2.77
C SER A 449 6.49 -9.80 1.36
N VAL A 450 6.60 -8.47 1.20
CA VAL A 450 7.00 -7.84 -0.07
C VAL A 450 8.24 -6.99 0.17
N GLN A 451 9.27 -7.16 -0.66
CA GLN A 451 10.46 -6.32 -0.60
C GLN A 451 10.11 -4.87 -0.98
N LEU A 452 10.76 -3.88 -0.38
CA LEU A 452 10.52 -2.48 -0.75
C LEU A 452 10.89 -2.21 -2.22
N PRO A 453 10.04 -1.46 -2.97
CA PRO A 453 10.24 -1.18 -4.39
C PRO A 453 11.37 -0.17 -4.61
N ASN A 454 11.72 0.14 -5.85
CA ASN A 454 12.70 1.19 -6.16
C ASN A 454 12.19 2.58 -5.76
N TRP A 455 13.03 3.35 -5.08
CA TRP A 455 12.69 4.71 -4.67
C TRP A 455 13.94 5.53 -4.34
N THR A 456 14.44 6.32 -5.31
CA THR A 456 15.69 7.11 -5.21
C THR A 456 15.80 7.94 -3.91
N PRO A 457 14.75 8.62 -3.41
CA PRO A 457 14.82 9.37 -2.15
C PRO A 457 15.00 8.52 -0.88
N GLY A 458 14.90 7.20 -0.96
CA GLY A 458 14.94 6.30 0.21
C GLY A 458 16.28 6.23 0.94
N GLY A 459 17.39 6.58 0.26
CA GLY A 459 18.72 6.56 0.85
C GLY A 459 19.15 5.20 1.41
N GLU A 460 20.05 5.20 2.39
CA GLU A 460 20.65 3.98 2.94
C GLU A 460 19.66 3.12 3.74
N GLY A 461 18.77 3.75 4.52
CA GLY A 461 17.78 3.06 5.35
C GLY A 461 16.84 2.17 4.52
N TRP A 462 16.49 2.61 3.30
CA TRP A 462 15.67 1.85 2.37
C TRP A 462 16.28 0.51 1.97
N VAL A 463 17.56 0.54 1.61
CA VAL A 463 18.31 -0.65 1.19
C VAL A 463 18.57 -1.58 2.37
N LYS A 464 18.82 -1.02 3.56
CA LYS A 464 18.89 -1.81 4.80
C LYS A 464 17.59 -2.54 5.09
N ILE A 465 16.43 -1.88 4.95
CA ILE A 465 15.14 -2.57 5.10
C ILE A 465 15.00 -3.72 4.11
N ARG A 466 15.40 -3.57 2.84
CA ARG A 466 15.35 -4.68 1.87
C ARG A 466 16.18 -5.89 2.31
N GLN A 467 17.37 -5.66 2.87
CA GLN A 467 18.19 -6.70 3.49
C GLN A 467 17.47 -7.34 4.68
N LYS A 468 16.89 -6.53 5.58
CA LYS A 468 16.15 -7.03 6.74
C LYS A 468 14.90 -7.84 6.35
N GLN A 469 14.21 -7.46 5.28
CA GLN A 469 13.09 -8.23 4.73
C GLN A 469 13.54 -9.59 4.17
N LEU A 470 14.73 -9.66 3.56
CA LEU A 470 15.33 -10.94 3.18
C LEU A 470 15.65 -11.80 4.41
N GLU A 471 16.24 -11.21 5.46
CA GLU A 471 16.53 -11.92 6.72
C GLU A 471 15.28 -12.47 7.41
N CYS A 472 14.13 -11.80 7.26
CA CYS A 472 12.83 -12.27 7.77
C CYS A 472 12.39 -13.60 7.13
N CYS A 473 12.89 -13.96 5.95
CA CYS A 473 12.60 -15.26 5.34
C CYS A 473 13.18 -16.45 6.13
N ASN A 474 14.03 -16.19 7.15
CA ASN A 474 14.52 -17.22 8.06
C ASN A 474 13.50 -17.58 9.17
N ILE A 475 12.41 -16.83 9.29
CA ILE A 475 11.26 -17.21 10.11
C ILE A 475 10.57 -18.42 9.43
N PRO A 476 10.23 -19.51 10.15
CA PRO A 476 9.53 -20.65 9.56
C PRO A 476 8.25 -20.25 8.81
N ASP A 477 7.95 -20.93 7.71
CA ASP A 477 6.78 -20.68 6.85
C ASP A 477 6.59 -19.21 6.46
N THR A 478 7.71 -18.54 6.18
CA THR A 478 7.77 -17.14 5.74
C THR A 478 8.62 -17.04 4.48
N THR A 479 8.12 -16.30 3.49
CA THR A 479 8.88 -15.94 2.29
C THR A 479 8.59 -14.49 1.88
N MET A 480 9.23 -14.01 0.82
CA MET A 480 9.14 -12.64 0.35
C MET A 480 9.00 -12.59 -1.18
N ALA A 481 8.07 -11.76 -1.65
CA ALA A 481 7.99 -11.34 -3.04
C ALA A 481 9.07 -10.28 -3.31
N VAL A 482 9.95 -10.56 -4.29
CA VAL A 482 11.01 -9.63 -4.72
C VAL A 482 10.45 -8.71 -5.81
N THR A 483 10.54 -7.41 -5.59
CA THR A 483 9.95 -6.36 -6.46
C THR A 483 10.98 -5.41 -7.05
N LEU A 484 12.27 -5.77 -7.01
CA LEU A 484 13.34 -4.96 -7.61
C LEU A 484 13.09 -4.73 -9.09
N GLY A 485 13.34 -3.51 -9.57
CA GLY A 485 13.10 -3.15 -10.97
C GLY A 485 11.63 -3.01 -11.35
N MET A 486 10.68 -3.24 -10.42
CA MET A 486 9.27 -2.95 -10.64
C MET A 486 8.96 -1.50 -10.26
N GLY A 487 8.21 -0.80 -11.11
CA GLY A 487 7.74 0.57 -10.86
C GLY A 487 8.77 1.67 -11.15
N GLU A 488 8.37 2.91 -10.88
CA GLU A 488 9.22 4.10 -11.11
C GLU A 488 10.07 4.45 -9.88
N ASN A 489 11.31 4.89 -10.09
CA ASN A 489 12.23 5.25 -8.99
C ASN A 489 11.90 6.57 -8.28
N ASN A 490 11.07 7.42 -8.89
CA ASN A 490 10.70 8.74 -8.38
C ASN A 490 9.36 8.74 -7.64
N ASP A 491 8.74 7.58 -7.44
CA ASP A 491 7.45 7.43 -6.79
C ASP A 491 7.54 6.39 -5.66
N LEU A 492 7.12 6.78 -4.46
CA LEU A 492 7.07 5.88 -3.30
C LEU A 492 6.02 4.76 -3.50
N HIS A 493 5.01 5.04 -4.33
CA HIS A 493 3.86 4.19 -4.60
C HIS A 493 3.86 3.79 -6.08
N PRO A 494 4.73 2.87 -6.50
CA PRO A 494 4.84 2.51 -7.91
C PRO A 494 3.49 2.05 -8.48
N ILE A 495 3.19 2.50 -9.70
CA ILE A 495 1.91 2.26 -10.36
C ILE A 495 1.76 0.78 -10.78
N ASP A 496 2.86 0.11 -11.10
CA ASP A 496 2.88 -1.31 -11.49
C ASP A 496 2.61 -2.24 -10.29
N LYS A 497 1.36 -2.24 -9.81
CA LYS A 497 0.87 -3.14 -8.76
C LYS A 497 0.46 -4.51 -9.31
N GLU A 498 0.34 -4.64 -10.64
CA GLU A 498 0.10 -5.92 -11.29
C GLU A 498 1.31 -6.85 -11.09
N SER A 499 2.51 -6.40 -11.44
CA SER A 499 3.74 -7.18 -11.22
C SER A 499 3.96 -7.56 -9.74
N VAL A 500 3.60 -6.66 -8.81
CA VAL A 500 3.66 -6.94 -7.36
C VAL A 500 2.65 -8.02 -6.95
N GLY A 501 1.40 -7.91 -7.40
CA GLY A 501 0.37 -8.91 -7.14
C GLY A 501 0.75 -10.28 -7.74
N ASP A 502 1.38 -10.26 -8.90
CA ASP A 502 1.90 -11.43 -9.59
C ASP A 502 2.99 -12.15 -8.81
N ALA A 503 3.95 -11.39 -8.27
CA ALA A 503 5.02 -11.91 -7.42
C ALA A 503 4.48 -12.47 -6.09
N LEU A 504 3.49 -11.79 -5.49
CA LEU A 504 2.78 -12.28 -4.30
C LEU A 504 2.10 -13.63 -4.57
N CYS A 505 1.38 -13.74 -5.69
CA CYS A 505 0.69 -14.97 -6.07
C CYS A 505 1.71 -16.11 -6.28
N ASP A 506 2.81 -15.83 -6.95
CA ASP A 506 3.89 -16.78 -7.21
C ASP A 506 4.53 -17.32 -5.92
N CYS A 507 4.70 -16.47 -4.90
CA CYS A 507 5.13 -16.88 -3.56
C CYS A 507 4.07 -17.75 -2.87
N VAL A 508 2.79 -17.35 -2.92
CA VAL A 508 1.68 -18.10 -2.33
C VAL A 508 1.53 -19.49 -2.95
N LEU A 509 1.63 -19.62 -4.27
CA LEU A 509 1.54 -20.90 -4.97
C LEU A 509 2.66 -21.87 -4.52
N ARG A 510 3.86 -21.36 -4.26
CA ARG A 510 4.98 -22.18 -3.77
C ARG A 510 4.84 -22.53 -2.30
N LEU A 511 4.60 -21.54 -1.43
CA LEU A 511 4.56 -21.72 0.02
C LEU A 511 3.32 -22.48 0.49
N ILE A 512 2.14 -22.12 -0.04
CA ILE A 512 0.85 -22.61 0.47
C ILE A 512 0.31 -23.77 -0.38
N TYR A 513 0.53 -23.73 -1.69
CA TYR A 513 0.04 -24.77 -2.62
C TYR A 513 1.11 -25.80 -3.02
N GLY A 514 2.35 -25.66 -2.53
CA GLY A 514 3.44 -26.61 -2.78
C GLY A 514 3.93 -26.65 -4.23
N ARG A 515 3.67 -25.60 -5.02
CA ARG A 515 4.06 -25.51 -6.44
C ARG A 515 5.49 -24.98 -6.65
N GLY A 516 6.48 -25.52 -5.92
CA GLY A 516 7.90 -25.19 -6.06
C GLY A 516 8.59 -24.79 -4.74
N ASP A 517 9.86 -24.38 -4.83
CA ASP A 517 10.63 -23.91 -3.66
C ASP A 517 10.13 -22.53 -3.21
N PRO A 518 9.59 -22.39 -1.98
CA PRO A 518 9.09 -21.10 -1.50
C PRO A 518 10.19 -20.08 -1.22
N ARG A 519 11.47 -20.48 -1.11
CA ARG A 519 12.56 -19.53 -0.80
C ARG A 519 12.81 -18.55 -1.95
N PRO A 520 13.17 -17.29 -1.66
CA PRO A 520 13.73 -16.37 -2.67
C PRO A 520 14.98 -16.95 -3.34
N VAL A 521 15.41 -16.38 -4.46
CA VAL A 521 16.66 -16.74 -5.13
C VAL A 521 17.84 -16.06 -4.41
N ASP A 522 18.01 -16.38 -3.13
CA ASP A 522 19.02 -15.80 -2.25
C ASP A 522 20.36 -16.57 -2.32
N PRO A 523 21.50 -15.91 -2.01
CA PRO A 523 22.78 -16.59 -1.93
C PRO A 523 22.76 -17.73 -0.90
N THR A 524 23.27 -18.90 -1.30
CA THR A 524 23.40 -20.07 -0.41
C THR A 524 24.81 -20.28 0.10
N ASP A 525 25.80 -19.82 -0.65
CA ASP A 525 27.22 -19.91 -0.33
C ASP A 525 27.95 -18.78 -1.06
N ILE A 526 28.86 -18.11 -0.37
CA ILE A 526 29.75 -17.11 -0.95
C ILE A 526 31.15 -17.50 -0.51
N ARG A 527 32.07 -17.68 -1.45
CA ARG A 527 33.41 -18.14 -1.13
C ARG A 527 34.47 -17.70 -2.13
N ARG A 528 35.70 -17.61 -1.63
CA ARG A 528 36.89 -17.34 -2.43
C ARG A 528 37.24 -18.54 -3.31
N THR A 529 37.66 -18.25 -4.54
CA THR A 529 38.19 -19.21 -5.51
C THR A 529 39.49 -18.66 -6.11
N SER A 530 40.19 -19.47 -6.90
CA SER A 530 41.38 -19.01 -7.64
C SER A 530 41.07 -17.97 -8.73
N GLU A 531 39.81 -17.85 -9.15
CA GLU A 531 39.38 -16.96 -10.24
C GLU A 531 38.64 -15.70 -9.74
N GLY A 532 38.38 -15.58 -8.43
CA GLY A 532 37.55 -14.50 -7.86
C GLY A 532 36.66 -15.01 -6.73
N ILE A 533 35.54 -14.34 -6.49
CA ILE A 533 34.54 -14.76 -5.49
C ILE A 533 33.36 -15.42 -6.18
N LEU A 534 33.00 -16.65 -5.79
CA LEU A 534 31.82 -17.34 -6.28
C LEU A 534 30.64 -17.08 -5.33
N VAL A 535 29.54 -16.59 -5.87
CA VAL A 535 28.23 -16.47 -5.20
C VAL A 535 27.32 -17.55 -5.76
N ALA A 536 27.05 -18.59 -4.96
CA ALA A 536 26.14 -19.67 -5.32
C ALA A 536 24.72 -19.35 -4.85
N PHE A 537 23.73 -19.84 -5.60
CA PHE A 537 22.30 -19.62 -5.36
C PHE A 537 21.55 -20.96 -5.35
N ARG A 538 20.31 -20.95 -4.85
CA ARG A 538 19.43 -22.14 -4.80
C ARG A 538 19.08 -22.71 -6.17
N GLU A 539 19.12 -21.88 -7.19
CA GLU A 539 18.96 -22.26 -8.59
C GLU A 539 20.01 -21.55 -9.44
N GLU A 540 20.14 -21.96 -10.70
CA GLU A 540 21.02 -21.25 -11.63
C GLU A 540 20.52 -19.81 -11.80
N VAL A 541 21.45 -18.86 -11.73
CA VAL A 541 21.18 -17.43 -11.93
C VAL A 541 21.85 -16.98 -13.22
N ARG A 542 21.11 -16.20 -14.01
CA ARG A 542 21.57 -15.60 -15.26
C ARG A 542 21.63 -14.10 -15.12
N LEU A 543 22.48 -13.49 -15.94
CA LEU A 543 22.56 -12.05 -16.04
C LEU A 543 21.58 -11.54 -17.10
N THR A 544 20.62 -10.72 -16.69
CA THR A 544 19.55 -10.17 -17.56
C THR A 544 20.03 -8.99 -18.40
N ASP A 545 21.06 -8.27 -17.92
CA ASP A 545 21.82 -7.28 -18.68
C ASP A 545 23.33 -7.47 -18.47
N LYS A 546 24.16 -6.80 -19.29
CA LYS A 546 25.63 -6.85 -19.17
C LYS A 546 26.20 -5.81 -18.18
N ASN A 547 25.36 -5.02 -17.54
CA ASN A 547 25.72 -3.96 -16.62
C ASN A 547 25.76 -4.51 -15.18
N THR A 548 26.89 -5.09 -14.81
CA THR A 548 27.08 -5.71 -13.50
C THR A 548 27.32 -4.69 -12.38
N ARG A 549 27.04 -3.40 -12.60
CA ARG A 549 27.28 -2.29 -11.65
C ARG A 549 26.61 -2.48 -10.28
N TYR A 550 25.64 -3.37 -10.20
CA TYR A 550 24.87 -3.64 -8.98
C TYR A 550 25.56 -4.62 -8.03
N PHE A 551 26.64 -5.29 -8.45
CA PHE A 551 27.46 -6.11 -7.56
C PHE A 551 28.65 -5.31 -7.06
N GLU A 552 28.86 -5.32 -5.76
CA GLU A 552 29.98 -4.65 -5.11
C GLU A 552 30.68 -5.59 -4.14
N VAL A 553 31.99 -5.41 -4.01
CA VAL A 553 32.82 -6.08 -3.01
C VAL A 553 33.37 -5.05 -2.03
N HIS A 554 33.42 -5.41 -0.76
CA HIS A 554 34.05 -4.59 0.26
C HIS A 554 35.51 -4.99 0.40
N THR A 555 36.40 -4.00 0.33
CA THR A 555 37.86 -4.14 0.48
C THR A 555 38.37 -3.13 1.51
N PRO A 556 39.67 -3.10 1.89
CA PRO A 556 40.21 -2.06 2.77
C PRO A 556 40.00 -0.63 2.26
N ASP A 557 39.82 -0.44 0.95
CA ASP A 557 39.54 0.86 0.33
C ASP A 557 38.03 1.21 0.31
N GLY A 558 37.18 0.33 0.84
CA GLY A 558 35.73 0.46 0.88
C GLY A 558 35.00 -0.41 -0.15
N TRP A 559 33.72 -0.07 -0.38
CA TRP A 559 32.86 -0.73 -1.37
C TRP A 559 33.22 -0.28 -2.79
N ALA A 560 33.40 -1.24 -3.69
CA ALA A 560 33.65 -0.97 -5.11
C ALA A 560 32.84 -1.91 -6.00
N PRO A 561 32.29 -1.41 -7.13
CA PRO A 561 31.61 -2.25 -8.11
C PRO A 561 32.57 -3.24 -8.75
N VAL A 562 32.07 -4.41 -9.12
CA VAL A 562 32.85 -5.49 -9.72
C VAL A 562 32.20 -6.04 -10.99
N ASN A 563 33.02 -6.53 -11.91
CA ASN A 563 32.52 -7.28 -13.06
C ASN A 563 32.04 -8.66 -12.62
N VAL A 564 30.92 -9.11 -13.18
CA VAL A 564 30.33 -10.41 -12.86
C VAL A 564 30.11 -11.22 -14.13
N ARG A 565 30.39 -12.52 -14.05
CA ARG A 565 30.11 -13.46 -15.12
C ARG A 565 29.40 -14.69 -14.59
N GLU A 566 28.53 -15.25 -15.44
CA GLU A 566 27.90 -16.54 -15.18
C GLU A 566 28.98 -17.63 -15.07
N SER A 567 28.83 -18.50 -14.07
CA SER A 567 29.73 -19.62 -13.84
C SER A 567 28.96 -20.87 -13.44
N ARG A 568 29.60 -22.03 -13.55
CA ARG A 568 28.99 -23.29 -13.12
C ARG A 568 28.81 -23.26 -11.60
N GLY A 569 27.56 -23.22 -11.15
CA GLY A 569 27.20 -23.18 -9.74
C GLY A 569 26.94 -21.79 -9.16
N GLY A 570 26.87 -20.73 -9.99
CA GLY A 570 26.47 -19.40 -9.53
C GLY A 570 27.03 -18.27 -10.38
N LEU A 571 27.25 -17.12 -9.74
CA LEU A 571 27.89 -15.95 -10.36
C LEU A 571 29.31 -15.79 -9.82
N LEU A 572 30.27 -15.55 -10.71
CA LEU A 572 31.65 -15.28 -10.35
C LEU A 572 31.95 -13.79 -10.47
N LEU A 573 32.43 -13.20 -9.38
CA LEU A 573 32.84 -11.80 -9.29
C LEU A 573 34.35 -11.71 -9.59
N ASP A 574 34.68 -10.99 -10.66
CA ASP A 574 36.05 -10.82 -11.16
C ASP A 574 36.79 -9.75 -10.32
N CYS A 575 37.27 -10.14 -9.13
CA CYS A 575 38.07 -9.29 -8.24
C CYS A 575 39.24 -10.04 -7.58
N SER A 576 40.16 -9.29 -6.96
CA SER A 576 41.17 -9.89 -6.07
C SER A 576 40.49 -10.46 -4.82
N ALA A 577 40.39 -11.79 -4.75
CA ALA A 577 39.70 -12.48 -3.66
C ALA A 577 40.41 -12.34 -2.29
N GLU A 578 41.70 -11.99 -2.26
CA GLU A 578 42.51 -11.95 -1.03
C GLU A 578 42.11 -10.82 -0.07
N ASN A 579 41.61 -9.69 -0.61
CA ASN A 579 41.33 -8.48 0.19
C ASN A 579 39.85 -8.19 0.37
N ALA A 580 38.96 -8.96 -0.26
CA ALA A 580 37.52 -8.77 -0.13
C ALA A 580 36.98 -9.55 1.07
N ASP A 581 36.13 -8.95 1.91
CA ASP A 581 35.51 -9.61 3.08
C ASP A 581 33.97 -9.71 3.02
N LYS A 582 33.32 -8.87 2.18
CA LYS A 582 31.88 -8.91 1.93
C LYS A 582 31.53 -8.70 0.46
N VAL A 583 30.33 -9.17 0.10
CA VAL A 583 29.68 -8.95 -1.20
C VAL A 583 28.29 -8.38 -0.96
N ARG A 584 27.86 -7.45 -1.82
CA ARG A 584 26.47 -7.01 -1.87
C ARG A 584 25.96 -6.89 -3.30
N TYR A 585 24.64 -7.00 -3.44
CA TYR A 585 23.92 -6.87 -4.71
C TYR A 585 22.74 -5.93 -4.57
N ALA A 586 22.56 -5.07 -5.58
CA ALA A 586 21.47 -4.09 -5.66
C ALA A 586 21.39 -3.20 -4.41
N TRP A 587 22.56 -2.76 -3.90
CA TRP A 587 22.67 -1.93 -2.70
C TRP A 587 22.45 -0.43 -2.99
N LEU A 588 21.40 -0.14 -3.75
CA LEU A 588 21.00 1.21 -4.15
C LEU A 588 19.48 1.34 -4.00
N PRO A 589 18.97 2.53 -3.63
CA PRO A 589 17.54 2.77 -3.54
C PRO A 589 16.80 2.59 -4.88
N ASP A 590 17.49 2.81 -6.01
CA ASP A 590 16.97 2.79 -7.39
C ASP A 590 17.66 1.74 -8.28
N ALA A 591 17.47 0.46 -7.93
CA ALA A 591 17.95 -0.65 -8.74
C ALA A 591 17.00 -0.95 -9.92
N ASP A 592 16.87 -0.02 -10.86
CA ASP A 592 15.84 -0.02 -11.94
C ASP A 592 16.00 -1.12 -13.00
N SER A 593 17.11 -1.84 -13.00
CA SER A 593 17.34 -2.96 -13.91
C SER A 593 18.14 -4.03 -13.16
N PRO A 594 17.47 -4.87 -12.34
CA PRO A 594 18.17 -5.91 -11.60
C PRO A 594 18.86 -6.84 -12.59
N ALA A 595 20.19 -6.90 -12.51
CA ALA A 595 21.03 -7.61 -13.45
C ALA A 595 20.98 -9.14 -13.27
N ALA A 596 20.34 -9.68 -12.23
CA ALA A 596 20.38 -11.09 -11.89
C ALA A 596 18.99 -11.71 -11.67
N GLU A 597 18.71 -12.78 -12.40
CA GLU A 597 17.45 -13.52 -12.39
C GLU A 597 17.73 -15.03 -12.38
N GLY A 598 17.04 -15.75 -11.50
CA GLY A 598 17.06 -17.20 -11.49
C GLY A 598 16.37 -17.79 -12.73
N VAL A 599 16.80 -18.97 -13.17
CA VAL A 599 16.23 -19.67 -14.34
C VAL A 599 14.72 -19.93 -14.26
N SER A 600 14.13 -19.81 -13.07
CA SER A 600 12.69 -19.91 -12.86
C SER A 600 11.91 -18.63 -13.19
N GLY A 601 12.59 -17.56 -13.60
CA GLY A 601 11.96 -16.26 -13.84
C GLY A 601 12.03 -15.30 -12.64
N ARG A 602 12.66 -15.72 -11.53
CA ARG A 602 12.58 -15.04 -10.23
C ARG A 602 13.78 -14.12 -10.04
N LEU A 603 13.52 -12.89 -9.60
CA LEU A 603 14.58 -11.94 -9.30
C LEU A 603 15.40 -12.33 -8.07
N VAL A 604 16.70 -12.08 -8.14
CA VAL A 604 17.59 -12.13 -6.97
C VAL A 604 17.28 -10.93 -6.06
N PRO A 605 17.04 -11.11 -4.75
CA PRO A 605 16.77 -10.00 -3.83
C PRO A 605 18.02 -9.16 -3.57
N THR A 606 17.85 -7.92 -3.11
CA THR A 606 18.95 -7.14 -2.51
C THR A 606 19.56 -7.94 -1.37
N PHE A 607 20.88 -8.03 -1.33
CA PHE A 607 21.59 -8.66 -0.21
C PHE A 607 22.94 -8.00 0.08
N GLU A 608 23.40 -8.10 1.34
CA GLU A 608 24.79 -7.97 1.78
C GLU A 608 25.16 -9.22 2.60
N SER A 609 26.33 -9.81 2.33
CA SER A 609 26.81 -10.99 3.06
C SER A 609 28.33 -11.07 3.09
N ALA A 610 28.87 -11.82 4.06
CA ALA A 610 30.30 -12.09 4.20
C ALA A 610 30.78 -13.20 3.23
N ILE A 611 32.09 -13.23 2.94
CA ILE A 611 32.77 -14.18 2.02
C ILE A 611 33.50 -15.31 2.74
#